data_AF-A0A6A6GUX1-F1
#
_entry.id   AF-A0A6A6GUX1-F1
#
_cell.length_a   1.000
_cell.length_b   1.000
_cell.length_c   1.000
_cell.angle_alpha   90.00
_cell.angle_beta   90.00
_cell.angle_gamma   90.00
#
_symmetry.space_group_name_H-M   'P 1'
#
loop_
_entity.id
_entity.type
_entity.pdbx_description
1 polymer ?
#
loop_
_entity_poly.entity_id
_entity_poly.type
_entity_poly.pdbx_seq_one_letter_code
_entity_poly.pdbx_strand_id
1 'polypeptide(L)'
;MLDPALPACQGLLTRKISAGVFRNQTRRPFSFTSRPTSPSSAVSPLGALSRTIAQNGTEGTKSKGFFPPVSHKSVAYWLLGSAASVFGIVVFGGLTRLTESGLSITEWRPVTGSLPPVDDSAWQSEFDKYRASPEFKILNPNMDLSEFKKIYWMEWTHRLWGRVIGVTFLVPTVYFILRRRVSRPMALRLLGITSLIGFQGFLGWWMVKSGLKDDLFTSGSQPRVSQYRLAAHLGAAFLVYVSMLWNGLSILRTHTLLSRLTPTPIHAHEIHSFKSIPSPQNLLHSLQSTLHARTFRPFRLSVLALGLLVFTTAISGAFVAGLDAGLIYNDFPYMGLGLTPPKRELFDPFYSRQPDPHPDLVWRNAFENPSLVQLDHRILATTTFTAVMALWAWTRFGRRFRGTVFPAEVWKGVRGVVHLVWLQVTLGISTLLYLVPTPLAAAHQAGSLALLTGVVVLGSRVCLPRIVQMALKNPRAATKMGLVPTRRLGERAKGDGMKFLNAQE
;
A
#
# COMPACT_ATOMS: atom_id res chain seq x y z
N MET A 1 9.31 -62.56 37.27
CA MET A 1 8.11 -61.72 37.03
C MET A 1 8.19 -61.24 35.59
N LEU A 2 7.17 -61.55 34.80
CA LEU A 2 7.05 -61.37 33.34
C LEU A 2 5.86 -60.39 33.09
N ASP A 3 5.72 -59.66 31.98
CA ASP A 3 6.59 -59.45 30.80
C ASP A 3 6.22 -58.10 30.12
N PRO A 4 7.05 -57.54 29.22
CA PRO A 4 6.74 -56.35 28.42
C PRO A 4 6.24 -56.68 27.00
N ALA A 5 5.39 -55.84 26.39
CA ALA A 5 5.06 -55.96 24.95
C ALA A 5 4.61 -54.66 24.26
N LEU A 6 4.98 -54.56 22.97
CA LEU A 6 4.41 -53.76 21.88
C LEU A 6 3.22 -54.56 21.24
N PRO A 7 2.55 -54.22 20.10
CA PRO A 7 2.93 -53.32 19.00
C PRO A 7 1.75 -52.53 18.36
N ALA A 8 1.80 -52.33 17.04
CA ALA A 8 0.94 -51.45 16.24
C ALA A 8 0.08 -52.22 15.18
N CYS A 9 -0.47 -51.45 14.23
CA CYS A 9 -1.06 -51.81 12.92
C CYS A 9 -2.60 -51.88 12.75
N GLN A 10 -3.05 -51.16 11.71
CA GLN A 10 -4.02 -51.50 10.65
C GLN A 10 -5.28 -52.36 10.97
N GLY A 11 -6.47 -51.91 10.53
CA GLY A 11 -7.66 -52.78 10.54
C GLY A 11 -9.00 -52.20 10.02
N LEU A 12 -9.15 -52.22 8.69
CA LEU A 12 -10.37 -52.36 7.87
C LEU A 12 -11.81 -52.52 8.49
N LEU A 13 -12.79 -52.02 7.71
CA LEU A 13 -14.14 -52.58 7.40
C LEU A 13 -15.36 -52.45 8.37
N THR A 14 -16.27 -51.53 7.99
CA THR A 14 -17.76 -51.74 7.86
C THR A 14 -18.63 -51.87 9.14
N ARG A 15 -19.99 -51.89 9.13
CA ARG A 15 -21.00 -52.01 8.03
C ARG A 15 -22.39 -51.40 8.35
N LYS A 16 -23.06 -50.87 7.31
CA LYS A 16 -24.53 -50.81 7.02
C LYS A 16 -25.59 -50.58 8.12
N ILE A 17 -26.47 -49.61 7.80
CA ILE A 17 -27.95 -49.67 7.86
C ILE A 17 -28.44 -48.94 6.56
N SER A 18 -29.25 -49.43 5.60
CA SER A 18 -30.04 -50.66 5.36
C SER A 18 -31.48 -50.67 5.92
N ALA A 19 -32.58 -50.75 5.14
CA ALA A 19 -32.81 -50.75 3.68
C ALA A 19 -34.31 -50.49 3.33
N GLY A 20 -34.67 -50.32 2.05
CA GLY A 20 -36.05 -50.24 1.50
C GLY A 20 -36.11 -49.42 0.19
N VAL A 21 -36.29 -49.91 -1.05
CA VAL A 21 -37.15 -50.96 -1.68
C VAL A 21 -38.61 -50.47 -1.84
N PHE A 22 -39.29 -50.48 -3.01
CA PHE A 22 -39.01 -50.97 -4.39
C PHE A 22 -38.56 -49.82 -5.37
N ARG A 23 -38.43 -49.86 -6.72
CA ARG A 23 -39.04 -50.55 -7.92
C ARG A 23 -40.44 -50.00 -8.32
N ASN A 24 -40.93 -50.00 -9.58
CA ASN A 24 -40.51 -50.75 -10.81
C ASN A 24 -40.91 -50.10 -12.17
N GLN A 25 -40.24 -50.54 -13.26
CA GLN A 25 -40.64 -50.65 -14.69
C GLN A 25 -41.25 -49.48 -15.54
N THR A 26 -40.41 -48.99 -16.47
CA THR A 26 -40.61 -48.92 -17.95
C THR A 26 -41.97 -48.63 -18.60
N ARG A 27 -42.01 -47.61 -19.48
CA ARG A 27 -42.35 -47.74 -20.94
C ARG A 27 -41.93 -46.48 -21.72
N ARG A 28 -41.56 -46.65 -23.00
CA ARG A 28 -41.56 -45.56 -24.02
C ARG A 28 -42.86 -45.67 -24.83
N PRO A 29 -43.34 -44.58 -25.41
CA PRO A 29 -43.72 -44.65 -26.82
C PRO A 29 -43.25 -43.46 -27.69
N PHE A 30 -43.54 -43.63 -28.97
CA PHE A 30 -43.21 -42.87 -30.17
C PHE A 30 -43.30 -41.33 -30.15
N SER A 31 -42.58 -40.74 -31.10
CA SER A 31 -42.69 -39.35 -31.54
C SER A 31 -43.98 -39.07 -32.33
N PHE A 32 -44.51 -37.85 -32.23
CA PHE A 32 -45.35 -37.27 -33.26
C PHE A 32 -44.95 -35.80 -33.54
N THR A 33 -44.64 -35.48 -34.79
CA THR A 33 -44.43 -34.10 -35.24
C THR A 33 -45.76 -33.48 -35.63
N SER A 34 -46.18 -32.42 -34.94
CA SER A 34 -47.23 -31.51 -35.39
C SER A 34 -46.66 -30.10 -35.59
N ARG A 35 -46.97 -29.51 -36.75
CA ARG A 35 -46.46 -28.21 -37.18
C ARG A 35 -47.60 -27.18 -37.05
N PRO A 36 -47.60 -26.28 -36.06
CA PRO A 36 -48.64 -25.26 -35.95
C PRO A 36 -48.51 -24.23 -37.08
N THR A 37 -49.37 -24.32 -38.07
CA THR A 37 -49.58 -23.27 -39.08
C THR A 37 -50.43 -22.15 -38.48
N SER A 38 -49.80 -21.14 -37.89
CA SER A 38 -50.48 -19.91 -37.49
C SER A 38 -50.77 -19.04 -38.72
N PRO A 39 -51.98 -18.45 -38.85
CA PRO A 39 -52.31 -17.58 -39.97
C PRO A 39 -51.55 -16.25 -39.92
N SER A 40 -51.47 -15.57 -41.07
CA SER A 40 -50.89 -14.23 -41.19
C SER A 40 -51.73 -13.22 -40.42
N SER A 41 -51.29 -12.87 -39.20
CA SER A 41 -51.87 -11.75 -38.46
C SER A 41 -51.31 -10.43 -39.01
N ALA A 42 -52.15 -9.73 -39.76
CA ALA A 42 -51.85 -8.37 -40.23
C ALA A 42 -51.46 -7.49 -39.02
N VAL A 43 -50.32 -6.82 -39.10
CA VAL A 43 -49.82 -5.99 -37.99
C VAL A 43 -50.66 -4.71 -37.94
N SER A 44 -51.66 -4.68 -37.08
CA SER A 44 -52.50 -3.49 -36.87
C SER A 44 -51.60 -2.26 -36.63
N PRO A 45 -51.88 -1.10 -37.25
CA PRO A 45 -50.99 0.06 -37.18
C PRO A 45 -50.78 0.56 -35.75
N LEU A 46 -51.78 0.43 -34.86
CA LEU A 46 -51.64 0.68 -33.43
C LEU A 46 -50.66 -0.28 -32.72
N GLY A 47 -50.57 -1.53 -33.16
CA GLY A 47 -49.61 -2.54 -32.67
C GLY A 47 -48.20 -2.41 -33.29
N ALA A 48 -48.06 -1.64 -34.37
CA ALA A 48 -46.77 -1.13 -34.83
C ALA A 48 -46.38 0.12 -34.02
N LEU A 49 -47.26 1.11 -33.94
CA LEU A 49 -47.05 2.37 -33.20
C LEU A 49 -46.73 2.13 -31.73
N SER A 50 -47.44 1.21 -31.05
CA SER A 50 -47.14 0.80 -29.68
C SER A 50 -45.73 0.19 -29.53
N ARG A 51 -45.26 -0.59 -30.52
CA ARG A 51 -43.88 -1.08 -30.56
C ARG A 51 -42.87 0.04 -30.82
N THR A 52 -43.16 0.99 -31.71
CA THR A 52 -42.31 2.17 -31.94
C THR A 52 -42.24 3.07 -30.70
N ILE A 53 -43.35 3.25 -29.97
CA ILE A 53 -43.40 4.00 -28.71
C ILE A 53 -42.68 3.25 -27.59
N ALA A 54 -42.75 1.91 -27.53
CA ALA A 54 -41.97 1.11 -26.58
C ALA A 54 -40.45 1.12 -26.90
N GLN A 55 -40.07 1.15 -28.19
CA GLN A 55 -38.69 1.24 -28.63
C GLN A 55 -38.11 2.65 -28.39
N ASN A 56 -38.82 3.72 -28.78
CA ASN A 56 -38.39 5.09 -28.52
C ASN A 56 -38.48 5.43 -27.01
N GLY A 57 -39.48 4.93 -26.30
CA GLY A 57 -39.62 5.07 -24.85
C GLY A 57 -38.51 4.38 -24.04
N THR A 58 -37.77 3.44 -24.65
CA THR A 58 -36.58 2.83 -24.03
C THR A 58 -35.25 3.53 -24.37
N GLU A 59 -35.30 4.63 -25.14
CA GLU A 59 -34.27 5.69 -25.15
C GLU A 59 -34.43 6.65 -23.95
N GLY A 60 -35.46 6.47 -23.13
CA GLY A 60 -35.62 7.13 -21.83
C GLY A 60 -34.31 7.14 -21.04
N THR A 61 -33.89 8.33 -20.59
CA THR A 61 -32.53 8.65 -20.16
C THR A 61 -32.06 7.77 -19.00
N LYS A 62 -31.36 6.67 -19.35
CA LYS A 62 -30.80 5.71 -18.38
C LYS A 62 -29.90 6.46 -17.40
N SER A 63 -30.33 6.50 -16.13
CA SER A 63 -29.73 7.29 -15.06
C SER A 63 -28.20 7.15 -15.04
N LYS A 64 -27.50 8.22 -15.42
CA LYS A 64 -26.04 8.28 -15.39
C LYS A 64 -25.63 8.24 -13.93
N GLY A 65 -25.19 7.06 -13.46
CA GLY A 65 -24.86 6.81 -12.06
C GLY A 65 -23.99 7.92 -11.47
N PHE A 66 -24.34 8.37 -10.26
CA PHE A 66 -23.86 9.62 -9.66
C PHE A 66 -22.32 9.79 -9.67
N PHE A 67 -21.57 8.69 -9.60
CA PHE A 67 -20.11 8.67 -9.68
C PHE A 67 -19.62 7.97 -10.96
N PRO A 68 -18.54 8.45 -11.60
CA PRO A 68 -17.94 7.78 -12.75
C PRO A 68 -17.39 6.39 -12.39
N PRO A 69 -17.30 5.45 -13.36
CA PRO A 69 -16.79 4.10 -13.11
C PRO A 69 -15.28 4.07 -12.81
N VAL A 70 -14.53 5.07 -13.27
CA VAL A 70 -13.07 5.21 -13.07
C VAL A 70 -12.75 6.66 -12.68
N SER A 71 -11.90 6.85 -11.67
CA SER A 71 -11.45 8.17 -11.22
C SER A 71 -10.55 8.87 -12.25
N HIS A 72 -10.57 10.20 -12.26
CA HIS A 72 -9.80 11.01 -13.20
C HIS A 72 -8.28 10.95 -12.94
N LYS A 73 -7.46 11.05 -13.99
CA LYS A 73 -5.98 10.97 -13.89
C LYS A 73 -5.38 12.03 -12.95
N SER A 74 -5.96 13.24 -12.90
CA SER A 74 -5.50 14.32 -12.00
C SER A 74 -5.50 13.91 -10.52
N VAL A 75 -6.47 13.10 -10.10
CA VAL A 75 -6.54 12.57 -8.72
C VAL A 75 -5.36 11.63 -8.45
N ALA A 76 -4.90 10.91 -9.47
CA ALA A 76 -3.75 10.02 -9.32
C ALA A 76 -2.44 10.79 -9.15
N TYR A 77 -2.22 11.85 -9.93
CA TYR A 77 -1.03 12.70 -9.79
C TYR A 77 -1.03 13.45 -8.45
N TRP A 78 -2.17 13.99 -8.01
CA TRP A 78 -2.31 14.60 -6.69
C TRP A 78 -2.09 13.60 -5.54
N LEU A 79 -2.59 12.35 -5.64
CA LEU A 79 -2.30 11.30 -4.67
C LEU A 79 -0.80 10.95 -4.59
N LEU A 80 -0.11 10.92 -5.74
CA LEU A 80 1.34 10.63 -5.78
C LEU A 80 2.18 11.80 -5.27
N GLY A 81 1.79 13.05 -5.57
CA GLY A 81 2.40 14.25 -4.98
C GLY A 81 2.18 14.34 -3.47
N SER A 82 0.97 14.00 -3.00
CA SER A 82 0.65 13.89 -1.57
C SER A 82 1.52 12.81 -0.91
N ALA A 83 1.67 11.64 -1.54
CA ALA A 83 2.56 10.59 -1.05
C ALA A 83 4.02 11.07 -0.99
N ALA A 84 4.51 11.79 -2.00
CA ALA A 84 5.86 12.37 -1.97
C ALA A 84 6.04 13.40 -0.84
N SER A 85 5.02 14.22 -0.53
CA SER A 85 5.04 15.10 0.63
C SER A 85 5.04 14.33 1.96
N VAL A 86 4.32 13.21 2.05
CA VAL A 86 4.34 12.32 3.23
C VAL A 86 5.69 11.60 3.36
N PHE A 87 6.37 11.27 2.26
CA PHE A 87 7.75 10.77 2.30
C PHE A 87 8.70 11.84 2.86
N GLY A 88 8.61 13.08 2.37
CA GLY A 88 9.42 14.20 2.82
C GLY A 88 9.27 14.49 4.32
N ILE A 89 8.03 14.63 4.81
CA ILE A 89 7.79 14.90 6.23
C ILE A 89 8.18 13.72 7.14
N VAL A 90 8.12 12.47 6.66
CA VAL A 90 8.64 11.32 7.41
C VAL A 90 10.15 11.41 7.61
N VAL A 91 10.92 11.73 6.56
CA VAL A 91 12.38 11.91 6.69
C VAL A 91 12.71 13.10 7.57
N PHE A 92 11.98 14.21 7.42
CA PHE A 92 12.15 15.41 8.23
C PHE A 92 11.77 15.20 9.71
N GLY A 93 10.75 14.39 10.00
CA GLY A 93 10.40 13.95 11.36
C GLY A 93 11.47 13.05 11.98
N GLY A 94 12.10 12.18 11.18
CA GLY A 94 13.30 11.43 11.58
C GLY A 94 14.43 12.35 12.01
N LEU A 95 14.75 13.36 11.18
CA LEU A 95 15.72 14.40 11.53
C LEU A 95 15.32 15.16 12.81
N THR A 96 14.03 15.48 12.99
CA THR A 96 13.53 16.19 14.19
C THR A 96 13.72 15.38 15.48
N ARG A 97 13.64 14.02 15.44
CA ARG A 97 14.04 13.15 16.57
C ARG A 97 15.56 13.08 16.74
N LEU A 98 16.31 12.91 15.65
CA LEU A 98 17.77 12.75 15.65
C LEU A 98 18.55 14.03 15.99
N THR A 99 17.88 15.18 15.95
CA THR A 99 18.38 16.50 16.41
C THR A 99 17.73 16.91 17.74
N GLU A 100 17.15 15.95 18.45
CA GLU A 100 16.52 16.09 19.78
C GLU A 100 15.59 17.31 19.90
N SER A 101 14.91 17.65 18.79
CA SER A 101 14.09 18.86 18.68
C SER A 101 12.62 18.61 19.00
N GLY A 102 12.22 17.36 19.24
CA GLY A 102 10.83 16.89 19.29
C GLY A 102 9.99 17.34 20.50
N LEU A 103 10.57 18.08 21.45
CA LEU A 103 9.88 18.62 22.63
C LEU A 103 10.12 20.13 22.83
N SER A 104 10.77 20.80 21.87
CA SER A 104 11.09 22.24 21.93
C SER A 104 9.85 23.15 22.03
N ILE A 105 8.71 22.72 21.47
CA ILE A 105 7.44 23.46 21.46
C ILE A 105 6.45 22.77 22.40
N THR A 106 6.51 23.11 23.68
CA THR A 106 5.70 22.48 24.73
C THR A 106 4.18 22.68 24.56
N GLU A 107 3.76 23.77 23.92
CA GLU A 107 2.34 24.11 23.72
C GLU A 107 1.69 23.46 22.49
N TRP A 108 0.39 23.18 22.60
CA TRP A 108 -0.46 22.71 21.50
C TRP A 108 -1.34 23.85 20.97
N ARG A 109 -0.82 24.60 19.99
CA ARG A 109 -1.53 25.71 19.30
C ARG A 109 -1.75 25.38 17.81
N PRO A 110 -2.83 24.65 17.42
CA PRO A 110 -3.00 24.17 16.04
C PRO A 110 -3.17 25.26 14.98
N VAL A 111 -3.79 26.39 15.34
CA VAL A 111 -4.05 27.51 14.42
C VAL A 111 -2.99 28.60 14.58
N THR A 112 -2.98 29.26 15.74
CA THR A 112 -2.11 30.41 16.04
C THR A 112 -0.61 30.08 15.98
N GLY A 113 -0.21 28.89 16.43
CA GLY A 113 1.17 28.38 16.32
C GLY A 113 1.59 27.98 14.90
N SER A 114 0.92 28.50 13.86
CA SER A 114 1.32 28.41 12.44
C SER A 114 2.09 29.64 11.96
N LEU A 115 2.15 30.70 12.78
CA LEU A 115 3.17 31.73 12.69
C LEU A 115 4.33 31.35 13.62
N PRO A 116 5.58 31.70 13.29
CA PRO A 116 6.70 31.60 14.22
C PRO A 116 6.72 32.83 15.16
N PRO A 117 7.56 32.86 16.21
CA PRO A 117 7.83 34.08 16.97
C PRO A 117 8.48 35.12 16.05
N VAL A 118 7.93 36.34 16.01
CA VAL A 118 8.30 37.41 15.07
C VAL A 118 9.24 38.47 15.66
N ASP A 119 9.28 38.57 16.98
CA ASP A 119 10.08 39.53 17.74
C ASP A 119 10.81 38.83 18.90
N ASP A 120 11.82 39.48 19.47
CA ASP A 120 12.65 38.86 20.51
C ASP A 120 11.92 38.64 21.84
N SER A 121 10.84 39.37 22.15
CA SER A 121 10.03 39.12 23.35
C SER A 121 9.21 37.83 23.21
N ALA A 122 8.67 37.57 22.01
CA ALA A 122 8.00 36.32 21.68
C ALA A 122 8.99 35.14 21.68
N TRP A 123 10.21 35.33 21.14
CA TRP A 123 11.28 34.32 21.22
C TRP A 123 11.66 34.00 22.67
N GLN A 124 11.81 35.01 23.53
CA GLN A 124 12.13 34.80 24.94
C GLN A 124 10.99 34.10 25.68
N SER A 125 9.72 34.43 25.40
CA SER A 125 8.56 33.75 25.99
C SER A 125 8.50 32.25 25.63
N GLU A 126 8.82 31.87 24.38
CA GLU A 126 8.90 30.46 24.01
C GLU A 126 10.12 29.77 24.66
N PHE A 127 11.27 30.47 24.75
CA PHE A 127 12.46 29.95 25.41
C PHE A 127 12.25 29.76 26.92
N ASP A 128 11.53 30.64 27.60
CA ASP A 128 11.20 30.50 29.03
C ASP A 128 10.35 29.25 29.32
N LYS A 129 9.41 28.92 28.42
CA LYS A 129 8.64 27.67 28.48
C LYS A 129 9.52 26.46 28.25
N TYR A 130 10.54 26.57 27.39
CA TYR A 130 11.53 25.53 27.20
C TYR A 130 12.42 25.35 28.44
N ARG A 131 12.90 26.45 29.05
CA ARG A 131 13.67 26.44 30.31
C ARG A 131 12.88 25.85 31.50
N ALA A 132 11.56 25.97 31.48
CA ALA A 132 10.69 25.31 32.45
C ALA A 132 10.58 23.78 32.26
N SER A 133 10.88 23.25 31.07
CA SER A 133 10.71 21.83 30.72
C SER A 133 11.72 20.89 31.41
N PRO A 134 11.41 19.59 31.52
CA PRO A 134 12.40 18.58 31.95
C PRO A 134 13.59 18.45 30.98
N GLU A 135 13.38 18.64 29.68
CA GLU A 135 14.42 18.46 28.64
C GLU A 135 15.54 19.50 28.80
N PHE A 136 15.21 20.78 28.97
CA PHE A 136 16.20 21.81 29.28
C PHE A 136 16.94 21.52 30.59
N LYS A 137 16.21 21.14 31.65
CA LYS A 137 16.80 20.91 32.98
C LYS A 137 17.74 19.71 33.07
N ILE A 138 17.55 18.69 32.24
CA ILE A 138 18.28 17.41 32.32
C ILE A 138 19.31 17.25 31.19
N LEU A 139 18.98 17.67 29.96
CA LEU A 139 19.82 17.47 28.78
C LEU A 139 20.51 18.76 28.31
N ASN A 140 19.79 19.88 28.33
CA ASN A 140 20.22 21.14 27.70
C ASN A 140 20.40 22.34 28.66
N PRO A 141 20.95 22.20 29.90
CA PRO A 141 20.86 23.23 30.94
C PRO A 141 21.66 24.52 30.64
N ASN A 142 22.63 24.43 29.73
CA ASN A 142 23.50 25.54 29.31
C ASN A 142 23.12 26.12 27.93
N MET A 143 22.04 25.63 27.30
CA MET A 143 21.66 25.99 25.93
C MET A 143 21.28 27.48 25.83
N ASP A 144 21.77 28.16 24.79
CA ASP A 144 21.45 29.58 24.54
C ASP A 144 20.22 29.78 23.63
N LEU A 145 19.81 31.04 23.44
CA LEU A 145 18.67 31.39 22.58
C LEU A 145 18.93 31.08 21.09
N SER A 146 20.18 31.15 20.63
CA SER A 146 20.56 30.85 19.24
C SER A 146 20.47 29.35 18.96
N GLU A 147 20.77 28.52 19.96
CA GLU A 147 20.64 27.07 19.93
C GLU A 147 19.19 26.63 20.05
N PHE A 148 18.43 27.22 20.99
CA PHE A 148 16.99 27.01 21.09
C PHE A 148 16.28 27.34 19.76
N LYS A 149 16.64 28.45 19.11
CA LYS A 149 16.11 28.83 17.79
C LYS A 149 16.34 27.70 16.74
N LYS A 150 17.45 26.95 16.78
CA LYS A 150 17.72 25.83 15.85
C LYS A 150 16.73 24.67 16.04
N ILE A 151 16.54 24.20 17.29
CA ILE A 151 15.62 23.10 17.58
C ILE A 151 14.15 23.51 17.37
N TYR A 152 13.80 24.74 17.74
CA TYR A 152 12.46 25.30 17.51
C TYR A 152 12.10 25.32 16.02
N TRP A 153 13.01 25.79 15.15
CA TRP A 153 12.76 25.81 13.70
C TRP A 153 12.58 24.41 13.11
N MET A 154 13.29 23.39 13.60
CA MET A 154 13.08 21.99 13.20
C MET A 154 11.66 21.54 13.57
N GLU A 155 11.25 21.66 14.83
CA GLU A 155 9.94 21.16 15.26
C GLU A 155 8.77 21.98 14.67
N TRP A 156 8.91 23.30 14.62
CA TRP A 156 7.93 24.20 14.01
C TRP A 156 7.70 23.86 12.52
N THR A 157 8.78 23.62 11.77
CA THR A 157 8.70 23.26 10.35
C THR A 157 8.02 21.91 10.16
N HIS A 158 8.32 20.92 11.02
CA HIS A 158 7.64 19.63 10.99
C HIS A 158 6.14 19.76 11.28
N ARG A 159 5.77 20.51 12.34
CA ARG A 159 4.37 20.79 12.71
C ARG A 159 3.61 21.53 11.61
N LEU A 160 4.22 22.57 11.01
CA LEU A 160 3.60 23.34 9.93
C LEU A 160 3.41 22.48 8.67
N TRP A 161 4.41 21.71 8.26
CA TRP A 161 4.30 20.82 7.10
C TRP A 161 3.17 19.78 7.30
N GLY A 162 3.00 19.26 8.52
CA GLY A 162 1.88 18.38 8.87
C GLY A 162 0.51 19.05 8.65
N ARG A 163 0.36 20.31 9.06
CA ARG A 163 -0.87 21.10 8.83
C ARG A 163 -1.10 21.38 7.34
N VAL A 164 -0.04 21.72 6.59
CA VAL A 164 -0.09 21.91 5.13
C VAL A 164 -0.54 20.63 4.43
N ILE A 165 -0.03 19.45 4.80
CA ILE A 165 -0.50 18.16 4.28
C ILE A 165 -1.98 17.94 4.62
N GLY A 166 -2.41 18.27 5.84
CA GLY A 166 -3.83 18.21 6.24
C GLY A 166 -4.74 19.02 5.31
N VAL A 167 -4.44 20.31 5.11
CA VAL A 167 -5.25 21.21 4.27
C VAL A 167 -5.18 20.82 2.79
N THR A 168 -3.98 20.57 2.26
CA THR A 168 -3.76 20.19 0.85
C THR A 168 -4.25 18.79 0.49
N PHE A 169 -4.60 17.96 1.48
CA PHE A 169 -5.32 16.71 1.24
C PHE A 169 -6.85 16.86 1.41
N LEU A 170 -7.31 17.55 2.45
CA LEU A 170 -8.73 17.73 2.75
C LEU A 170 -9.45 18.52 1.64
N VAL A 171 -8.93 19.69 1.27
CA VAL A 171 -9.62 20.59 0.32
C VAL A 171 -9.76 19.95 -1.08
N PRO A 172 -8.72 19.34 -1.68
CA PRO A 172 -8.88 18.62 -2.94
C PRO A 172 -9.74 17.34 -2.81
N THR A 173 -9.74 16.66 -1.66
CA THR A 173 -10.65 15.52 -1.42
C THR A 173 -12.12 15.94 -1.54
N VAL A 174 -12.50 17.01 -0.83
CA VAL A 174 -13.86 17.58 -0.90
C VAL A 174 -14.19 18.01 -2.33
N TYR A 175 -13.30 18.77 -2.97
CA TYR A 175 -13.46 19.20 -4.37
C TYR A 175 -13.66 18.03 -5.34
N PHE A 176 -12.82 16.98 -5.28
CA PHE A 176 -12.91 15.84 -6.20
C PHE A 176 -14.17 15.00 -5.98
N ILE A 177 -14.67 14.89 -4.75
CA ILE A 177 -15.94 14.22 -4.43
C ILE A 177 -17.13 15.04 -4.96
N LEU A 178 -17.21 16.33 -4.61
CA LEU A 178 -18.30 17.22 -5.02
C LEU A 178 -18.37 17.39 -6.55
N ARG A 179 -17.21 17.56 -7.22
CA ARG A 179 -17.11 17.65 -8.69
C ARG A 179 -17.12 16.27 -9.38
N ARG A 180 -17.45 15.19 -8.65
CA ARG A 180 -17.62 13.81 -9.15
C ARG A 180 -16.44 13.30 -9.99
N ARG A 181 -15.21 13.71 -9.66
CA ARG A 181 -13.96 13.31 -10.37
C ARG A 181 -13.44 11.93 -9.92
N VAL A 182 -14.07 11.30 -8.94
CA VAL A 182 -13.71 10.00 -8.35
C VAL A 182 -14.86 9.01 -8.40
N SER A 183 -14.56 7.71 -8.51
CA SER A 183 -15.57 6.66 -8.36
C SER A 183 -16.00 6.48 -6.90
N ARG A 184 -17.22 5.96 -6.64
CA ARG A 184 -17.74 5.76 -5.27
C ARG A 184 -16.77 5.00 -4.34
N PRO A 185 -16.10 3.90 -4.77
CA PRO A 185 -15.11 3.22 -3.92
C PRO A 185 -13.83 4.02 -3.69
N MET A 186 -13.49 4.98 -4.56
CA MET A 186 -12.37 5.89 -4.35
C MET A 186 -12.74 7.02 -3.40
N ALA A 187 -13.95 7.59 -3.49
CA ALA A 187 -14.44 8.60 -2.54
C ALA A 187 -14.36 8.10 -1.09
N LEU A 188 -14.83 6.88 -0.81
CA LEU A 188 -14.72 6.26 0.52
C LEU A 188 -13.25 6.08 0.99
N ARG A 189 -12.32 5.82 0.06
CA ARG A 189 -10.88 5.73 0.40
C ARG A 189 -10.25 7.08 0.66
N LEU A 190 -10.61 8.13 -0.09
CA LEU A 190 -10.13 9.48 0.17
C LEU A 190 -10.62 9.99 1.54
N LEU A 191 -11.89 9.71 1.89
CA LEU A 191 -12.41 9.97 3.24
C LEU A 191 -11.60 9.21 4.30
N GLY A 192 -11.39 7.90 4.15
CA GLY A 192 -10.57 7.12 5.09
C GLY A 192 -9.13 7.60 5.23
N ILE A 193 -8.47 8.00 4.13
CA ILE A 193 -7.11 8.59 4.17
C ILE A 193 -7.16 9.95 4.88
N THR A 194 -8.18 10.77 4.63
CA THR A 194 -8.36 12.07 5.31
C THR A 194 -8.55 11.89 6.82
N SER A 195 -9.35 10.90 7.25
CA SER A 195 -9.50 10.54 8.66
C SER A 195 -8.18 10.06 9.28
N LEU A 196 -7.36 9.29 8.56
CA LEU A 196 -6.03 8.88 9.02
C LEU A 196 -5.05 10.06 9.13
N ILE A 197 -5.14 11.07 8.27
CA ILE A 197 -4.33 12.31 8.39
C ILE A 197 -4.79 13.14 9.60
N GLY A 198 -6.10 13.21 9.88
CA GLY A 198 -6.60 13.79 11.13
C GLY A 198 -6.08 13.04 12.37
N PHE A 199 -6.08 11.71 12.31
CA PHE A 199 -5.53 10.85 13.37
C PHE A 199 -4.00 10.97 13.52
N GLN A 200 -3.26 11.25 12.44
CA GLN A 200 -1.83 11.58 12.53
C GLN A 200 -1.58 12.83 13.37
N GLY A 201 -2.42 13.87 13.25
CA GLY A 201 -2.36 15.05 14.13
C GLY A 201 -2.60 14.69 15.60
N PHE A 202 -3.59 13.85 15.88
CA PHE A 202 -3.84 13.32 17.24
C PHE A 202 -2.66 12.51 17.79
N LEU A 203 -2.07 11.63 16.97
CA LEU A 203 -0.89 10.87 17.37
C LEU A 203 0.32 11.78 17.63
N GLY A 204 0.50 12.85 16.86
CA GLY A 204 1.54 13.85 17.09
C GLY A 204 1.37 14.58 18.43
N TRP A 205 0.15 15.01 18.76
CA TRP A 205 -0.17 15.56 20.10
C TRP A 205 0.14 14.57 21.23
N TRP A 206 -0.31 13.33 21.08
CA TRP A 206 -0.09 12.27 22.07
C TRP A 206 1.40 11.93 22.23
N MET A 207 2.18 12.03 21.15
CA MET A 207 3.62 11.85 21.13
C MET A 207 4.36 12.95 21.90
N VAL A 208 4.02 14.23 21.69
CA VAL A 208 4.62 15.35 22.45
C VAL A 208 4.21 15.33 23.92
N LYS A 209 2.93 15.09 24.22
CA LYS A 209 2.39 15.01 25.61
C LYS A 209 3.01 13.87 26.45
N SER A 210 3.88 13.04 25.87
CA SER A 210 4.69 12.05 26.62
C SER A 210 5.84 12.67 27.40
N GLY A 211 6.62 13.53 26.73
CA GLY A 211 7.91 14.04 27.24
C GLY A 211 7.79 15.17 28.26
N LEU A 212 6.55 15.55 28.58
CA LEU A 212 6.20 16.68 29.44
C LEU A 212 5.42 16.20 30.68
N LYS A 213 5.75 15.02 31.21
CA LYS A 213 5.16 14.45 32.44
C LYS A 213 6.15 14.57 33.60
N ASP A 214 5.66 14.97 34.76
CA ASP A 214 6.48 15.15 35.96
C ASP A 214 7.05 13.83 36.52
N ASP A 215 6.47 12.68 36.13
CA ASP A 215 7.05 11.35 36.37
C ASP A 215 8.53 11.26 35.89
N LEU A 216 8.92 12.09 34.92
CA LEU A 216 10.26 12.16 34.32
C LEU A 216 11.31 12.88 35.21
N PHE A 217 10.93 13.31 36.41
CA PHE A 217 11.88 13.75 37.44
C PHE A 217 12.34 12.61 38.35
N THR A 218 11.92 11.36 38.09
CA THR A 218 12.40 10.18 38.84
C THR A 218 13.79 9.74 38.34
N SER A 219 14.70 9.46 39.27
CA SER A 219 16.11 9.14 39.00
C SER A 219 16.29 8.02 37.96
N GLY A 220 16.91 8.34 36.83
CA GLY A 220 17.15 7.41 35.72
C GLY A 220 16.15 7.51 34.55
N SER A 221 15.08 8.31 34.68
CA SER A 221 14.17 8.59 33.55
C SER A 221 14.68 9.75 32.69
N GLN A 222 14.86 9.52 31.40
CA GLN A 222 15.23 10.56 30.42
C GLN A 222 13.95 11.22 29.85
N PRO A 223 13.93 12.55 29.67
CA PRO A 223 12.76 13.27 29.19
C PRO A 223 12.58 13.15 27.67
N ARG A 224 12.27 11.94 27.18
CA ARG A 224 12.11 11.62 25.76
C ARG A 224 10.72 11.10 25.40
N VAL A 225 10.38 11.21 24.12
CA VAL A 225 9.17 10.61 23.55
C VAL A 225 9.19 9.09 23.71
N SER A 226 8.11 8.50 24.22
CA SER A 226 8.01 7.04 24.32
C SER A 226 8.07 6.37 22.93
N GLN A 227 8.95 5.38 22.82
CA GLN A 227 9.18 4.55 21.64
C GLN A 227 7.89 3.94 21.06
N TYR A 228 6.93 3.54 21.92
CA TYR A 228 5.61 3.06 21.48
C TYR A 228 4.82 4.10 20.70
N ARG A 229 4.90 5.37 21.10
CA ARG A 229 4.17 6.49 20.48
C ARG A 229 4.85 6.94 19.19
N LEU A 230 6.19 6.95 19.17
CA LEU A 230 7.00 7.14 17.97
C LEU A 230 6.67 6.06 16.91
N ALA A 231 6.70 4.78 17.29
CA ALA A 231 6.37 3.66 16.42
C ALA A 231 4.90 3.70 15.93
N ALA A 232 3.94 4.07 16.79
CA ALA A 232 2.54 4.23 16.40
C ALA A 232 2.34 5.40 15.41
N HIS A 233 3.00 6.55 15.65
CA HIS A 233 2.95 7.71 14.76
C HIS A 233 3.57 7.38 13.39
N LEU A 234 4.76 6.79 13.35
CA LEU A 234 5.43 6.37 12.11
C LEU A 234 4.64 5.29 11.37
N GLY A 235 4.09 4.30 12.08
CA GLY A 235 3.27 3.23 11.50
C GLY A 235 2.01 3.76 10.82
N ALA A 236 1.30 4.69 11.45
CA ALA A 236 0.16 5.35 10.84
C ALA A 236 0.56 6.27 9.67
N ALA A 237 1.73 6.93 9.72
CA ALA A 237 2.29 7.70 8.59
C ALA A 237 2.55 6.79 7.38
N PHE A 238 3.13 5.62 7.61
CA PHE A 238 3.40 4.61 6.58
C PHE A 238 2.09 4.05 5.99
N LEU A 239 1.06 3.82 6.80
CA LEU A 239 -0.27 3.41 6.31
C LEU A 239 -0.89 4.49 5.41
N VAL A 240 -0.82 5.77 5.81
CA VAL A 240 -1.26 6.90 4.97
C VAL A 240 -0.49 6.93 3.65
N TYR A 241 0.85 6.85 3.70
CA TYR A 241 1.74 6.83 2.53
C TYR A 241 1.38 5.70 1.55
N VAL A 242 1.34 4.46 2.04
CA VAL A 242 1.03 3.27 1.23
C VAL A 242 -0.37 3.36 0.64
N SER A 243 -1.35 3.88 1.38
CA SER A 243 -2.71 4.10 0.89
C SER A 243 -2.77 5.15 -0.23
N MET A 244 -2.05 6.26 -0.12
CA MET A 244 -1.96 7.27 -1.20
C MET A 244 -1.29 6.66 -2.45
N LEU A 245 -0.08 6.10 -2.27
CA LEU A 245 0.74 5.51 -3.32
C LEU A 245 -0.01 4.42 -4.10
N TRP A 246 -0.62 3.46 -3.39
CA TRP A 246 -1.36 2.36 -4.01
C TRP A 246 -2.56 2.85 -4.82
N ASN A 247 -3.33 3.83 -4.32
CA ASN A 247 -4.48 4.35 -5.04
C ASN A 247 -4.07 5.20 -6.26
N GLY A 248 -3.02 6.02 -6.16
CA GLY A 248 -2.45 6.76 -7.29
C GLY A 248 -1.97 5.82 -8.41
N LEU A 249 -1.10 4.86 -8.08
CA LEU A 249 -0.62 3.84 -9.02
C LEU A 249 -1.77 3.04 -9.65
N SER A 250 -2.79 2.67 -8.86
CA SER A 250 -3.96 1.91 -9.33
C SER A 250 -4.81 2.69 -10.32
N ILE A 251 -5.01 4.01 -10.14
CA ILE A 251 -5.71 4.85 -11.11
C ILE A 251 -4.90 4.98 -12.40
N LEU A 252 -3.61 5.35 -12.34
CA LEU A 252 -2.77 5.47 -13.54
C LEU A 252 -2.72 4.16 -14.33
N ARG A 253 -2.47 3.04 -13.65
CA ARG A 253 -2.47 1.70 -14.25
C ARG A 253 -3.82 1.33 -14.86
N THR A 254 -4.93 1.71 -14.24
CA THR A 254 -6.27 1.48 -14.81
C THR A 254 -6.43 2.22 -16.14
N HIS A 255 -6.07 3.50 -16.20
CA HIS A 255 -6.12 4.29 -17.44
C HIS A 255 -5.21 3.69 -18.53
N THR A 256 -3.95 3.40 -18.23
CA THR A 256 -2.96 2.87 -19.19
C THR A 256 -3.30 1.46 -19.72
N LEU A 257 -4.11 0.69 -19.00
CA LEU A 257 -4.61 -0.60 -19.46
C LEU A 257 -5.93 -0.47 -20.24
N LEU A 258 -6.84 0.42 -19.84
CA LEU A 258 -8.07 0.70 -20.60
C LEU A 258 -7.76 1.34 -21.96
N SER A 259 -6.78 2.24 -22.05
CA SER A 259 -6.36 2.84 -23.33
C SER A 259 -5.73 1.85 -24.33
N ARG A 260 -5.42 0.62 -23.91
CA ARG A 260 -4.98 -0.49 -24.78
C ARG A 260 -6.16 -1.35 -25.27
N LEU A 261 -7.33 -1.24 -24.65
CA LEU A 261 -8.57 -1.85 -25.15
C LEU A 261 -9.24 -0.98 -26.21
N THR A 262 -9.11 0.34 -26.10
CA THR A 262 -9.68 1.32 -27.03
C THR A 262 -8.87 1.38 -28.33
N PRO A 263 -9.39 0.94 -29.49
CA PRO A 263 -8.76 1.26 -30.77
C PRO A 263 -8.86 2.77 -30.99
N THR A 264 -7.74 3.45 -31.26
CA THR A 264 -7.73 4.86 -31.66
C THR A 264 -7.72 4.94 -33.19
N PRO A 265 -8.40 5.93 -33.81
CA PRO A 265 -8.45 6.02 -35.28
C PRO A 265 -7.06 6.28 -35.89
N ILE A 266 -6.18 7.00 -35.19
CA ILE A 266 -4.81 7.30 -35.64
C ILE A 266 -4.04 6.00 -35.92
N HIS A 267 -4.10 5.02 -35.01
CA HIS A 267 -3.40 3.73 -35.18
C HIS A 267 -4.03 2.83 -36.25
N ALA A 268 -5.25 3.12 -36.73
CA ALA A 268 -5.88 2.31 -37.77
C ALA A 268 -5.18 2.46 -39.14
N HIS A 269 -4.56 3.61 -39.40
CA HIS A 269 -3.93 3.91 -40.69
C HIS A 269 -2.48 3.40 -40.79
N GLU A 270 -1.72 3.41 -39.69
CA GLU A 270 -0.32 2.98 -39.68
C GLU A 270 -0.15 1.45 -39.58
N ILE A 271 -1.06 0.76 -38.86
CA ILE A 271 -0.96 -0.70 -38.62
C ILE A 271 -0.99 -1.52 -39.92
N HIS A 272 -1.54 -0.99 -41.01
CA HIS A 272 -1.56 -1.66 -42.31
C HIS A 272 -0.17 -1.87 -42.94
N SER A 273 0.87 -1.16 -42.48
CA SER A 273 2.23 -1.29 -43.05
C SER A 273 3.19 -2.20 -42.26
N PHE A 274 2.86 -2.64 -41.04
CA PHE A 274 3.80 -3.38 -40.17
C PHE A 274 3.29 -4.77 -39.76
N LYS A 275 3.58 -5.76 -40.63
CA LYS A 275 3.00 -7.13 -40.64
C LYS A 275 3.41 -8.05 -39.47
N SER A 276 3.93 -7.52 -38.36
CA SER A 276 4.52 -8.29 -37.25
C SER A 276 4.18 -7.81 -35.84
N ILE A 277 3.54 -6.66 -35.65
CA ILE A 277 3.25 -6.10 -34.31
C ILE A 277 2.00 -6.77 -33.71
N PRO A 278 2.06 -7.43 -32.53
CA PRO A 278 0.88 -7.98 -31.88
C PRO A 278 -0.10 -6.87 -31.46
N SER A 279 -1.39 -7.06 -31.72
CA SER A 279 -2.40 -6.04 -31.40
C SER A 279 -2.37 -5.67 -29.89
N PRO A 280 -2.68 -4.41 -29.52
CA PRO A 280 -2.70 -3.99 -28.11
C PRO A 280 -3.64 -4.81 -27.22
N GLN A 281 -4.71 -5.35 -27.82
CA GLN A 281 -5.67 -6.25 -27.18
C GLN A 281 -5.06 -7.64 -26.94
N ASN A 282 -4.35 -8.22 -27.93
CA ASN A 282 -3.66 -9.51 -27.78
C ASN A 282 -2.56 -9.43 -26.70
N LEU A 283 -1.81 -8.33 -26.65
CA LEU A 283 -0.82 -8.06 -25.60
C LEU A 283 -1.47 -8.01 -24.21
N LEU A 284 -2.65 -7.38 -24.07
CA LEU A 284 -3.35 -7.30 -22.80
C LEU A 284 -3.98 -8.63 -22.38
N HIS A 285 -4.49 -9.43 -23.30
CA HIS A 285 -4.96 -10.79 -23.00
C HIS A 285 -3.81 -11.71 -22.58
N SER A 286 -2.64 -11.61 -23.21
CA SER A 286 -1.41 -12.31 -22.78
C SER A 286 -0.95 -11.89 -21.38
N LEU A 287 -0.98 -10.59 -21.08
CA LEU A 287 -0.70 -10.06 -19.73
C LEU A 287 -1.73 -10.59 -18.71
N GLN A 288 -3.01 -10.63 -19.07
CA GLN A 288 -4.09 -11.15 -18.22
C GLN A 288 -3.89 -12.65 -17.92
N SER A 289 -3.64 -13.48 -18.93
CA SER A 289 -3.48 -14.94 -18.75
C SER A 289 -2.27 -15.25 -17.87
N THR A 290 -1.12 -14.62 -18.12
CA THR A 290 0.09 -14.75 -17.30
C THR A 290 -0.16 -14.39 -15.83
N LEU A 291 -0.77 -13.24 -15.53
CA LEU A 291 -1.02 -12.83 -14.13
C LEU A 291 -2.15 -13.64 -13.45
N HIS A 292 -3.08 -14.23 -14.19
CA HIS A 292 -4.14 -15.10 -13.65
C HIS A 292 -3.76 -16.58 -13.56
N ALA A 293 -2.67 -17.01 -14.20
CA ALA A 293 -2.16 -18.37 -14.09
C ALA A 293 -2.04 -18.79 -12.62
N ARG A 294 -2.41 -20.05 -12.30
CA ARG A 294 -2.24 -20.63 -10.96
C ARG A 294 -0.77 -20.54 -10.50
N THR A 295 0.16 -20.51 -11.46
CA THR A 295 1.58 -20.19 -11.32
C THR A 295 1.86 -18.89 -10.55
N PHE A 296 1.14 -17.80 -10.89
CA PHE A 296 1.34 -16.44 -10.36
C PHE A 296 0.56 -16.11 -9.08
N ARG A 297 -0.32 -17.00 -8.58
CA ARG A 297 -0.99 -16.80 -7.28
C ARG A 297 0.02 -16.73 -6.11
N PRO A 298 0.92 -17.70 -5.88
CA PRO A 298 1.85 -17.63 -4.76
C PRO A 298 2.80 -16.44 -4.87
N PHE A 299 3.29 -16.07 -6.06
CA PHE A 299 4.12 -14.87 -6.25
C PHE A 299 3.46 -13.58 -5.75
N ARG A 300 2.16 -13.40 -6.02
CA ARG A 300 1.39 -12.26 -5.50
C ARG A 300 1.26 -12.26 -3.97
N LEU A 301 1.18 -13.45 -3.36
CA LEU A 301 1.16 -13.61 -1.91
C LEU A 301 2.55 -13.34 -1.31
N SER A 302 3.63 -13.80 -1.94
CA SER A 302 5.01 -13.50 -1.53
C SER A 302 5.31 -12.00 -1.59
N VAL A 303 4.86 -11.28 -2.63
CA VAL A 303 5.02 -9.82 -2.72
C VAL A 303 4.22 -9.09 -1.63
N LEU A 304 3.02 -9.58 -1.27
CA LEU A 304 2.24 -9.03 -0.16
C LEU A 304 2.91 -9.29 1.21
N ALA A 305 3.34 -10.53 1.45
CA ALA A 305 4.03 -10.93 2.68
C ALA A 305 5.36 -10.17 2.85
N LEU A 306 6.11 -9.98 1.76
CA LEU A 306 7.31 -9.15 1.75
C LEU A 306 6.99 -7.69 2.07
N GLY A 307 5.88 -7.14 1.56
CA GLY A 307 5.44 -5.78 1.89
C GLY A 307 5.11 -5.60 3.37
N LEU A 308 4.49 -6.61 3.99
CA LEU A 308 4.23 -6.64 5.43
C LEU A 308 5.53 -6.81 6.23
N LEU A 309 6.44 -7.67 5.80
CA LEU A 309 7.74 -7.89 6.46
C LEU A 309 8.62 -6.62 6.42
N VAL A 310 8.70 -5.94 5.28
CA VAL A 310 9.40 -4.65 5.14
C VAL A 310 8.77 -3.57 6.02
N PHE A 311 7.43 -3.51 6.09
CA PHE A 311 6.72 -2.60 6.99
C PHE A 311 7.09 -2.89 8.45
N THR A 312 6.94 -4.13 8.93
CA THR A 312 7.28 -4.52 10.30
C THR A 312 8.75 -4.24 10.64
N THR A 313 9.67 -4.46 9.71
CA THR A 313 11.11 -4.18 9.88
C THR A 313 11.40 -2.69 10.00
N ALA A 314 10.71 -1.84 9.23
CA ALA A 314 10.84 -0.39 9.37
C ALA A 314 10.25 0.11 10.70
N ILE A 315 9.16 -0.51 11.19
CA ILE A 315 8.58 -0.16 12.48
C ILE A 315 9.42 -0.67 13.66
N SER A 316 10.10 -1.82 13.59
CA SER A 316 11.08 -2.21 14.62
C SER A 316 12.26 -1.23 14.70
N GLY A 317 12.66 -0.64 13.58
CA GLY A 317 13.63 0.47 13.54
C GLY A 317 13.20 1.71 14.35
N ALA A 318 11.89 1.96 14.47
CA ALA A 318 11.36 3.05 15.31
C ALA A 318 11.50 2.77 16.81
N PHE A 319 11.55 1.49 17.24
CA PHE A 319 11.88 1.13 18.61
C PHE A 319 13.38 1.31 18.86
N VAL A 320 14.24 0.92 17.92
CA VAL A 320 15.70 1.15 18.00
C VAL A 320 16.01 2.65 18.14
N ALA A 321 15.39 3.50 17.33
CA ALA A 321 15.55 4.97 17.39
C ALA A 321 14.77 5.68 18.51
N GLY A 322 13.86 4.96 19.18
CA GLY A 322 13.11 5.47 20.35
C GLY A 322 13.73 5.10 21.70
N LEU A 323 14.60 4.10 21.72
CA LEU A 323 15.39 3.68 22.88
C LEU A 323 16.87 4.06 22.77
N ASP A 324 17.27 4.65 21.64
CA ASP A 324 18.66 4.99 21.26
C ASP A 324 19.58 3.76 21.19
N ALA A 325 18.98 2.58 20.99
CA ALA A 325 19.59 1.26 21.00
C ALA A 325 20.60 1.02 19.86
N GLY A 326 20.73 1.95 18.91
CA GLY A 326 21.75 1.91 17.87
C GLY A 326 23.19 2.14 18.38
N LEU A 327 23.35 2.58 19.64
CA LEU A 327 24.65 2.94 20.26
C LEU A 327 25.20 1.88 21.24
N ILE A 328 24.61 0.68 21.28
CA ILE A 328 24.93 -0.32 22.31
C ILE A 328 25.90 -1.37 21.80
N TYR A 329 25.51 -2.08 20.73
CA TYR A 329 26.41 -2.97 20.00
C TYR A 329 26.60 -2.42 18.59
N ASN A 330 27.82 -2.03 18.24
CA ASN A 330 28.10 -1.35 16.97
C ASN A 330 28.86 -2.22 15.96
N ASP A 331 29.27 -3.42 16.35
CA ASP A 331 29.78 -4.46 15.46
C ASP A 331 28.68 -5.08 14.57
N PHE A 332 29.10 -5.69 13.47
CA PHE A 332 28.27 -6.56 12.62
C PHE A 332 29.11 -7.69 12.02
N PRO A 333 28.63 -8.96 11.97
CA PRO A 333 27.32 -9.44 12.41
C PRO A 333 27.18 -9.61 13.94
N TYR A 334 28.30 -9.56 14.66
CA TYR A 334 28.36 -9.79 16.11
C TYR A 334 27.67 -8.70 16.94
N MET A 335 27.44 -9.02 18.21
CA MET A 335 26.95 -8.14 19.28
C MET A 335 27.82 -8.46 20.51
N GLY A 336 28.98 -7.81 20.59
CA GLY A 336 30.04 -8.19 21.53
C GLY A 336 30.65 -9.54 21.16
N LEU A 337 30.81 -10.44 22.13
CA LEU A 337 31.52 -11.72 21.95
C LEU A 337 30.73 -12.79 21.17
N GLY A 338 29.48 -12.54 20.76
CA GLY A 338 28.62 -13.52 20.11
C GLY A 338 27.73 -12.92 19.02
N LEU A 339 26.90 -13.74 18.37
CA LEU A 339 25.90 -13.25 17.39
C LEU A 339 24.66 -12.61 18.07
N THR A 340 24.55 -12.71 19.38
CA THR A 340 23.54 -12.08 20.23
C THR A 340 24.20 -11.51 21.48
N PRO A 341 23.59 -10.52 22.14
CA PRO A 341 23.94 -10.15 23.52
C PRO A 341 23.94 -11.36 24.47
N PRO A 342 24.62 -11.26 25.63
CA PRO A 342 24.55 -12.26 26.69
C PRO A 342 23.10 -12.52 27.11
N LYS A 343 22.72 -13.78 27.41
CA LYS A 343 21.34 -14.15 27.77
C LYS A 343 20.77 -13.33 28.94
N ARG A 344 21.61 -12.93 29.91
CA ARG A 344 21.23 -12.05 31.03
C ARG A 344 20.71 -10.67 30.59
N GLU A 345 21.10 -10.19 29.41
CA GLU A 345 20.67 -8.91 28.84
C GLU A 345 19.48 -9.03 27.89
N LEU A 346 19.00 -10.25 27.59
CA LEU A 346 17.88 -10.46 26.67
C LEU A 346 16.54 -10.61 27.38
N PHE A 347 16.56 -11.09 28.62
CA PHE A 347 15.37 -11.34 29.44
C PHE A 347 15.61 -10.85 30.87
N ASP A 348 15.98 -9.57 30.98
CA ASP A 348 16.31 -8.95 32.26
C ASP A 348 15.00 -8.60 33.02
N PRO A 349 14.82 -9.08 34.27
CA PRO A 349 13.68 -8.74 35.12
C PRO A 349 13.50 -7.24 35.38
N PHE A 350 14.55 -6.43 35.24
CA PHE A 350 14.49 -4.96 35.36
C PHE A 350 13.40 -4.33 34.47
N TYR A 351 13.14 -4.90 33.30
CA TYR A 351 12.10 -4.40 32.39
C TYR A 351 10.69 -4.91 32.73
N SER A 352 10.52 -5.88 33.63
CA SER A 352 9.19 -6.32 34.09
C SER A 352 8.55 -5.30 35.02
N ARG A 353 7.21 -5.19 35.00
CA ARG A 353 6.44 -4.33 35.92
C ARG A 353 5.44 -5.09 36.78
N GLN A 354 5.50 -6.41 36.73
CA GLN A 354 4.77 -7.32 37.61
C GLN A 354 5.80 -8.10 38.43
N PRO A 355 5.48 -8.53 39.67
CA PRO A 355 6.38 -9.37 40.45
C PRO A 355 6.57 -10.75 39.79
N ASP A 356 7.49 -11.55 40.33
CA ASP A 356 7.64 -12.96 39.97
C ASP A 356 6.27 -13.69 39.94
N PRO A 357 5.95 -14.48 38.90
CA PRO A 357 6.86 -15.01 37.87
C PRO A 357 7.01 -14.11 36.62
N HIS A 358 6.93 -12.78 36.75
CA HIS A 358 7.21 -11.80 35.70
C HIS A 358 6.49 -12.08 34.35
N PRO A 359 5.14 -12.20 34.31
CA PRO A 359 4.40 -12.61 33.12
C PRO A 359 4.48 -11.61 31.94
N ASP A 360 5.01 -10.40 32.15
CA ASP A 360 5.29 -9.42 31.10
C ASP A 360 6.76 -9.36 30.63
N LEU A 361 7.66 -10.16 31.21
CA LEU A 361 9.10 -10.18 30.92
C LEU A 361 9.43 -10.21 29.43
N VAL A 362 8.84 -11.15 28.69
CA VAL A 362 9.18 -11.40 27.28
C VAL A 362 8.81 -10.23 26.38
N TRP A 363 7.57 -9.72 26.48
CA TRP A 363 7.12 -8.64 25.59
C TRP A 363 7.68 -7.29 26.01
N ARG A 364 7.95 -7.06 27.30
CA ARG A 364 8.65 -5.84 27.74
C ARG A 364 10.09 -5.83 27.29
N ASN A 365 10.83 -6.95 27.42
CA ASN A 365 12.18 -6.98 26.86
C ASN A 365 12.15 -6.75 25.32
N ALA A 366 11.20 -7.34 24.59
CA ALA A 366 11.08 -7.17 23.13
C ALA A 366 10.71 -5.74 22.64
N PHE A 367 10.32 -4.81 23.52
CA PHE A 367 9.91 -3.44 23.14
C PHE A 367 10.41 -2.30 24.07
N GLU A 368 10.98 -2.63 25.23
CA GLU A 368 11.52 -1.70 26.23
C GLU A 368 13.01 -1.98 26.55
N ASN A 369 13.52 -3.21 26.36
CA ASN A 369 14.95 -3.51 26.53
C ASN A 369 15.72 -3.16 25.23
N PRO A 370 16.66 -2.19 25.29
CA PRO A 370 17.41 -1.76 24.10
C PRO A 370 18.23 -2.88 23.43
N SER A 371 18.87 -3.77 24.19
CA SER A 371 19.72 -4.85 23.65
C SER A 371 18.92 -5.88 22.85
N LEU A 372 17.74 -6.29 23.35
CA LEU A 372 16.85 -7.18 22.60
C LEU A 372 16.18 -6.46 21.42
N VAL A 373 15.72 -5.22 21.59
CA VAL A 373 15.15 -4.42 20.48
C VAL A 373 16.15 -4.25 19.32
N GLN A 374 17.44 -4.05 19.62
CA GLN A 374 18.49 -3.97 18.59
C GLN A 374 18.69 -5.34 17.88
N LEU A 375 18.67 -6.45 18.63
CA LEU A 375 18.75 -7.80 18.07
C LEU A 375 17.54 -8.14 17.19
N ASP A 376 16.32 -7.88 17.65
CA ASP A 376 15.08 -8.13 16.91
C ASP A 376 15.04 -7.34 15.59
N HIS A 377 15.51 -6.09 15.59
CA HIS A 377 15.65 -5.32 14.35
C HIS A 377 16.71 -5.92 13.41
N ARG A 378 17.88 -6.34 13.92
CA ARG A 378 18.91 -7.05 13.11
C ARG A 378 18.37 -8.35 12.50
N ILE A 379 17.60 -9.14 13.25
CA ILE A 379 16.93 -10.37 12.78
C ILE A 379 15.88 -10.05 11.71
N LEU A 380 15.03 -9.05 11.92
CA LEU A 380 14.02 -8.62 10.94
C LEU A 380 14.65 -8.06 9.65
N ALA A 381 15.76 -7.31 9.75
CA ALA A 381 16.48 -6.78 8.60
C ALA A 381 17.17 -7.88 7.77
N THR A 382 17.87 -8.81 8.41
CA THR A 382 18.50 -9.96 7.74
C THR A 382 17.46 -10.92 7.15
N THR A 383 16.33 -11.14 7.83
CA THR A 383 15.19 -11.90 7.31
C THR A 383 14.57 -11.21 6.09
N THR A 384 14.41 -9.88 6.13
CA THR A 384 13.91 -9.08 5.00
C THR A 384 14.82 -9.17 3.77
N PHE A 385 16.14 -8.99 3.96
CA PHE A 385 17.12 -9.14 2.89
C PHE A 385 17.06 -10.55 2.27
N THR A 386 17.06 -11.59 3.12
CA THR A 386 16.98 -12.98 2.68
C THR A 386 15.68 -13.26 1.93
N ALA A 387 14.54 -12.71 2.39
CA ALA A 387 13.25 -12.85 1.71
C ALA A 387 13.21 -12.16 0.32
N VAL A 388 13.82 -10.97 0.17
CA VAL A 388 13.97 -10.31 -1.14
C VAL A 388 14.83 -11.15 -2.08
N MET A 389 16.00 -11.60 -1.62
CA MET A 389 16.94 -12.36 -2.43
C MET A 389 16.37 -13.75 -2.80
N ALA A 390 15.67 -14.42 -1.88
CA ALA A 390 14.96 -15.66 -2.15
C ALA A 390 13.81 -15.47 -3.17
N LEU A 391 13.06 -14.37 -3.08
CA LEU A 391 12.00 -14.04 -4.05
C LEU A 391 12.58 -13.81 -5.47
N TRP A 392 13.68 -13.07 -5.57
CA TRP A 392 14.42 -12.88 -6.82
C TRP A 392 14.96 -14.22 -7.38
N ALA A 393 15.68 -14.99 -6.57
CA ALA A 393 16.24 -16.28 -6.96
C ALA A 393 15.14 -17.26 -7.41
N TRP A 394 13.99 -17.29 -6.72
CA TRP A 394 12.84 -18.09 -7.10
C TRP A 394 12.27 -17.68 -8.47
N THR A 395 12.19 -16.38 -8.80
CA THR A 395 11.80 -15.93 -10.15
C THR A 395 12.84 -16.25 -11.24
N ARG A 396 14.13 -16.32 -10.89
CA ARG A 396 15.23 -16.51 -11.86
C ARG A 396 15.58 -17.98 -12.12
N PHE A 397 15.46 -18.84 -11.12
CA PHE A 397 15.92 -20.24 -11.14
C PHE A 397 14.82 -21.26 -10.82
N GLY A 398 13.71 -20.84 -10.20
CA GLY A 398 12.65 -21.73 -9.74
C GLY A 398 11.97 -22.47 -10.91
N ARG A 399 11.87 -23.81 -10.79
CA ARG A 399 11.22 -24.70 -11.78
C ARG A 399 9.82 -24.19 -12.21
N ARG A 400 9.09 -23.54 -11.29
CA ARG A 400 7.75 -22.96 -11.49
C ARG A 400 7.69 -21.82 -12.54
N PHE A 401 8.80 -21.10 -12.78
CA PHE A 401 8.85 -19.99 -13.74
C PHE A 401 9.64 -20.33 -15.02
N ARG A 402 10.30 -21.49 -15.08
CA ARG A 402 10.97 -22.01 -16.27
C ARG A 402 9.95 -22.10 -17.42
N GLY A 403 10.24 -21.46 -18.56
CA GLY A 403 9.33 -21.39 -19.70
C GLY A 403 8.18 -20.39 -19.58
N THR A 404 8.05 -19.63 -18.48
CA THR A 404 6.98 -18.63 -18.33
C THR A 404 7.43 -17.25 -18.82
N VAL A 405 6.60 -16.58 -19.63
CA VAL A 405 6.87 -15.22 -20.13
C VAL A 405 6.60 -14.21 -19.01
N PHE A 406 7.61 -13.95 -18.20
CA PHE A 406 7.53 -13.03 -17.06
C PHE A 406 7.55 -11.57 -17.55
N PRO A 407 6.52 -10.73 -17.28
CA PRO A 407 6.40 -9.42 -17.92
C PRO A 407 7.54 -8.47 -17.54
N ALA A 408 8.09 -7.75 -18.53
CA ALA A 408 9.26 -6.87 -18.36
C ALA A 408 9.11 -5.85 -17.22
N GLU A 409 7.91 -5.28 -17.04
CA GLU A 409 7.63 -4.33 -15.95
C GLU A 409 7.71 -4.98 -14.56
N VAL A 410 7.32 -6.25 -14.43
CA VAL A 410 7.47 -7.01 -13.19
C VAL A 410 8.94 -7.31 -12.94
N TRP A 411 9.71 -7.68 -13.98
CA TRP A 411 11.17 -7.84 -13.88
C TRP A 411 11.88 -6.56 -13.41
N LYS A 412 11.55 -5.40 -13.99
CA LYS A 412 12.04 -4.09 -13.53
C LYS A 412 11.69 -3.85 -12.05
N GLY A 413 10.50 -4.27 -11.61
CA GLY A 413 10.07 -4.15 -10.21
C GLY A 413 10.89 -5.04 -9.26
N VAL A 414 11.09 -6.31 -9.60
CA VAL A 414 11.91 -7.24 -8.79
C VAL A 414 13.35 -6.74 -8.68
N ARG A 415 13.97 -6.32 -9.79
CA ARG A 415 15.33 -5.74 -9.77
C ARG A 415 15.41 -4.48 -8.92
N GLY A 416 14.44 -3.58 -9.03
CA GLY A 416 14.36 -2.37 -8.21
C GLY A 416 14.33 -2.69 -6.70
N VAL A 417 13.52 -3.66 -6.28
CA VAL A 417 13.48 -4.12 -4.87
C VAL A 417 14.81 -4.74 -4.42
N VAL A 418 15.50 -5.48 -5.30
CA VAL A 418 16.85 -6.01 -5.00
C VAL A 418 17.87 -4.87 -4.80
N HIS A 419 17.92 -3.88 -5.69
CA HIS A 419 18.84 -2.74 -5.51
C HIS A 419 18.52 -1.94 -4.24
N LEU A 420 17.24 -1.74 -3.92
CA LEU A 420 16.80 -1.03 -2.72
C LEU A 420 17.14 -1.79 -1.43
N VAL A 421 17.04 -3.12 -1.40
CA VAL A 421 17.38 -3.89 -0.17
C VAL A 421 18.88 -3.94 0.07
N TRP A 422 19.70 -3.99 -0.99
CA TRP A 422 21.15 -3.86 -0.86
C TRP A 422 21.54 -2.50 -0.30
N LEU A 423 21.00 -1.41 -0.88
CA LEU A 423 21.19 -0.06 -0.36
C LEU A 423 20.76 0.06 1.11
N GLN A 424 19.61 -0.52 1.48
CA GLN A 424 19.11 -0.47 2.86
C GLN A 424 20.02 -1.21 3.85
N VAL A 425 20.54 -2.39 3.49
CA VAL A 425 21.47 -3.15 4.33
C VAL A 425 22.80 -2.42 4.46
N THR A 426 23.36 -1.88 3.36
CA THR A 426 24.57 -1.05 3.42
C THR A 426 24.37 0.16 4.33
N LEU A 427 23.30 0.93 4.16
CA LEU A 427 23.00 2.08 5.02
C LEU A 427 22.81 1.67 6.49
N GLY A 428 22.23 0.51 6.77
CA GLY A 428 22.02 0.02 8.14
C GLY A 428 23.35 -0.34 8.81
N ILE A 429 24.19 -1.12 8.13
CA ILE A 429 25.52 -1.49 8.62
C ILE A 429 26.42 -0.25 8.76
N SER A 430 26.38 0.71 7.83
CA SER A 430 27.14 1.96 7.97
C SER A 430 26.62 2.85 9.11
N THR A 431 25.30 2.97 9.30
CA THR A 431 24.72 3.71 10.45
C THR A 431 25.18 3.09 11.78
N LEU A 432 25.27 1.77 11.82
CA LEU A 432 25.72 1.01 12.98
C LEU A 432 27.23 1.21 13.25
N LEU A 433 28.09 0.96 12.27
CA LEU A 433 29.55 1.03 12.41
C LEU A 433 30.07 2.44 12.74
N TYR A 434 29.39 3.49 12.28
CA TYR A 434 29.79 4.88 12.51
C TYR A 434 29.09 5.55 13.71
N LEU A 435 28.50 4.79 14.65
CA LEU A 435 27.86 5.31 15.87
C LEU A 435 26.66 6.24 15.60
N VAL A 436 25.76 5.82 14.69
CA VAL A 436 24.49 6.47 14.33
C VAL A 436 24.61 7.95 13.89
N PRO A 437 25.45 8.32 12.89
CA PRO A 437 25.52 9.71 12.44
C PRO A 437 24.18 10.16 11.84
N THR A 438 23.70 11.35 12.21
CA THR A 438 22.42 11.91 11.76
C THR A 438 22.16 11.79 10.26
N PRO A 439 23.12 12.04 9.34
CA PRO A 439 22.91 11.87 7.90
C PRO A 439 22.71 10.40 7.48
N LEU A 440 23.44 9.46 8.07
CA LEU A 440 23.30 8.03 7.77
C LEU A 440 22.01 7.46 8.35
N ALA A 441 21.66 7.82 9.59
CA ALA A 441 20.40 7.41 10.22
C ALA A 441 19.18 7.93 9.44
N ALA A 442 19.19 9.21 9.03
CA ALA A 442 18.14 9.78 8.19
C ALA A 442 18.08 9.14 6.79
N ALA A 443 19.24 8.85 6.17
CA ALA A 443 19.29 8.14 4.90
C ALA A 443 18.77 6.70 5.01
N HIS A 444 19.08 5.99 6.10
CA HIS A 444 18.56 4.65 6.37
C HIS A 444 17.03 4.66 6.61
N GLN A 445 16.50 5.67 7.31
CA GLN A 445 15.06 5.86 7.46
C GLN A 445 14.39 6.13 6.10
N ALA A 446 14.95 7.03 5.29
CA ALA A 446 14.46 7.31 3.93
C ALA A 446 14.51 6.06 3.03
N GLY A 447 15.60 5.29 3.10
CA GLY A 447 15.78 4.03 2.39
C GLY A 447 14.75 2.97 2.77
N SER A 448 14.34 2.90 4.05
CA SER A 448 13.32 1.95 4.52
C SER A 448 11.97 2.18 3.83
N LEU A 449 11.57 3.46 3.72
CA LEU A 449 10.34 3.86 3.03
C LEU A 449 10.48 3.74 1.52
N ALA A 450 11.68 3.95 0.95
CA ALA A 450 11.97 3.70 -0.47
C ALA A 450 11.89 2.20 -0.83
N LEU A 451 12.39 1.31 0.03
CA LEU A 451 12.25 -0.14 -0.12
C LEU A 451 10.77 -0.56 -0.07
N LEU A 452 10.01 -0.06 0.90
CA LEU A 452 8.57 -0.28 0.99
C LEU A 452 7.84 0.22 -0.28
N THR A 453 8.23 1.40 -0.79
CA THR A 453 7.76 1.97 -2.06
C THR A 453 8.03 1.03 -3.22
N GLY A 454 9.24 0.48 -3.32
CA GLY A 454 9.61 -0.51 -4.34
C GLY A 454 8.72 -1.76 -4.30
N VAL A 455 8.44 -2.30 -3.12
CA VAL A 455 7.58 -3.48 -2.95
C VAL A 455 6.11 -3.15 -3.26
N VAL A 456 5.61 -1.99 -2.87
CA VAL A 456 4.24 -1.53 -3.23
C VAL A 456 4.11 -1.30 -4.74
N VAL A 457 5.15 -0.75 -5.39
CA VAL A 457 5.22 -0.62 -6.86
C VAL A 457 5.22 -2.00 -7.52
N LEU A 458 6.02 -2.96 -7.04
CA LEU A 458 6.01 -4.35 -7.53
C LEU A 458 4.62 -5.00 -7.35
N GLY A 459 3.99 -4.81 -6.19
CA GLY A 459 2.61 -5.21 -5.89
C GLY A 459 1.60 -4.65 -6.90
N SER A 460 1.74 -3.37 -7.26
CA SER A 460 0.89 -2.73 -8.27
C SER A 460 1.09 -3.36 -9.66
N ARG A 461 2.31 -3.82 -9.97
CA ARG A 461 2.66 -4.43 -11.26
C ARG A 461 2.19 -5.87 -11.41
N VAL A 462 2.04 -6.63 -10.31
CA VAL A 462 1.49 -8.00 -10.33
C VAL A 462 -0.03 -8.08 -10.21
N CYS A 463 -0.69 -7.03 -9.71
CA CYS A 463 -2.15 -6.98 -9.58
C CYS A 463 -2.83 -6.34 -10.81
N LEU A 464 -3.88 -6.96 -11.34
CA LEU A 464 -4.69 -6.37 -12.43
C LEU A 464 -5.92 -5.66 -11.83
N PRO A 465 -6.21 -4.38 -12.15
CA PRO A 465 -7.37 -3.67 -11.58
C PRO A 465 -8.70 -4.39 -11.88
N ARG A 466 -9.61 -4.45 -10.89
CA ARG A 466 -10.89 -5.18 -11.01
C ARG A 466 -11.74 -4.72 -12.20
N ILE A 467 -11.76 -3.41 -12.48
CA ILE A 467 -12.52 -2.83 -13.61
C ILE A 467 -11.94 -3.25 -14.98
N VAL A 468 -10.62 -3.44 -15.08
CA VAL A 468 -9.94 -3.95 -16.28
C VAL A 468 -10.24 -5.44 -16.46
N GLN A 469 -10.20 -6.24 -15.38
CA GLN A 469 -10.63 -7.64 -15.42
C GLN A 469 -12.09 -7.80 -15.86
N MET A 470 -12.98 -6.93 -15.36
CA MET A 470 -14.39 -6.89 -15.77
C MET A 470 -14.53 -6.55 -17.25
N ALA A 471 -13.81 -5.53 -17.73
CA ALA A 471 -13.88 -5.11 -19.13
C ALA A 471 -13.39 -6.19 -20.10
N LEU A 472 -12.31 -6.90 -19.75
CA LEU A 472 -11.79 -8.05 -20.51
C LEU A 472 -12.75 -9.25 -20.51
N LYS A 473 -13.50 -9.48 -19.41
CA LYS A 473 -14.48 -10.58 -19.31
C LYS A 473 -15.84 -10.26 -19.95
N ASN A 474 -16.25 -8.99 -19.98
CA ASN A 474 -17.52 -8.57 -20.55
C ASN A 474 -17.38 -7.24 -21.31
N PRO A 475 -16.89 -7.28 -22.58
CA PRO A 475 -16.74 -6.08 -23.40
C PRO A 475 -18.05 -5.34 -23.63
N ARG A 476 -19.19 -6.04 -23.75
CA ARG A 476 -20.52 -5.42 -23.91
C ARG A 476 -20.89 -4.56 -22.70
N ALA A 477 -20.56 -4.99 -21.47
CA ALA A 477 -20.74 -4.18 -20.27
C ALA A 477 -19.74 -3.00 -20.20
N ALA A 478 -18.48 -3.22 -20.61
CA ALA A 478 -17.48 -2.14 -20.67
C ALA A 478 -17.92 -1.01 -21.60
N THR A 479 -18.44 -1.34 -22.78
CA THR A 479 -19.00 -0.37 -23.73
C THR A 479 -20.23 0.35 -23.18
N LYS A 480 -21.16 -0.37 -22.52
CA LYS A 480 -22.31 0.26 -21.82
C LYS A 480 -21.89 1.22 -20.69
N MET A 481 -20.71 1.03 -20.10
CA MET A 481 -20.14 1.92 -19.07
C MET A 481 -19.23 3.02 -19.66
N GLY A 482 -19.10 3.14 -20.99
CA GLY A 482 -18.21 4.12 -21.63
C GLY A 482 -16.71 3.85 -21.44
N LEU A 483 -16.32 2.64 -21.01
CA LEU A 483 -14.93 2.27 -20.75
C LEU A 483 -14.16 1.86 -22.02
N VAL A 484 -14.88 1.46 -23.07
CA VAL A 484 -14.37 1.07 -24.39
C VAL A 484 -15.37 1.56 -25.45
N PRO A 485 -14.93 2.18 -26.56
CA PRO A 485 -15.83 2.64 -27.63
C PRO A 485 -16.81 1.57 -28.12
N THR A 486 -17.98 2.02 -28.56
CA THR A 486 -18.88 1.23 -29.41
C THR A 486 -18.18 0.98 -30.75
N ARG A 487 -17.70 -0.25 -30.97
CA ARG A 487 -17.29 -0.70 -32.30
C ARG A 487 -18.54 -0.71 -33.19
N ARG A 488 -18.70 0.29 -34.07
CA ARG A 488 -19.73 0.28 -35.13
C ARG A 488 -19.47 -0.94 -36.01
N LEU A 489 -20.22 -2.01 -35.80
CA LEU A 489 -20.23 -3.17 -36.68
C LEU A 489 -21.27 -2.90 -37.77
N GLY A 490 -20.81 -2.46 -38.95
CA GLY A 490 -21.65 -2.39 -40.14
C GLY A 490 -22.05 -1.01 -40.63
N GLU A 491 -21.09 -0.10 -40.82
CA GLU A 491 -21.09 0.65 -42.09
C GLU A 491 -20.26 -0.17 -43.09
N ARG A 492 -20.94 -1.16 -43.68
CA ARG A 492 -20.39 -2.02 -44.73
C ARG A 492 -20.27 -1.17 -45.99
N ALA A 493 -19.09 -1.14 -46.61
CA ALA A 493 -18.90 -0.47 -47.89
C ALA A 493 -19.94 -0.99 -48.90
N LYS A 494 -20.89 -0.11 -49.26
CA LYS A 494 -22.01 -0.38 -50.15
C LYS A 494 -22.28 0.88 -50.99
N GLY A 495 -21.21 1.37 -51.62
CA GLY A 495 -21.17 2.66 -52.33
C GLY A 495 -20.01 2.85 -53.31
N ASP A 496 -19.21 1.81 -53.59
CA ASP A 496 -18.13 1.83 -54.60
C ASP A 496 -18.14 0.53 -55.44
N GLY A 497 -19.34 0.14 -55.85
CA GLY A 497 -19.55 -0.84 -56.91
C GLY A 497 -20.41 -0.19 -57.99
N MET A 498 -20.02 -0.36 -59.26
CA MET A 498 -20.76 0.10 -60.45
C MET A 498 -20.71 1.62 -60.77
N LYS A 499 -19.50 2.20 -60.87
CA LYS A 499 -19.26 3.47 -61.60
C LYS A 499 -17.99 3.46 -62.48
N PHE A 500 -17.74 2.35 -63.17
CA PHE A 500 -16.78 2.27 -64.29
C PHE A 500 -17.36 1.38 -65.39
N LEU A 501 -18.33 1.93 -66.14
CA LEU A 501 -18.81 1.54 -67.46
C LEU A 501 -19.79 2.64 -67.94
N ASN A 502 -19.91 2.84 -69.26
CA ASN A 502 -20.80 3.78 -69.97
C ASN A 502 -20.51 5.30 -69.82
N ALA A 503 -19.48 5.73 -70.55
CA ALA A 503 -19.34 7.00 -71.30
C ALA A 503 -17.96 6.89 -72.01
N GLN A 504 -17.81 6.40 -73.24
CA GLN A 504 -18.60 6.50 -74.48
C GLN A 504 -18.52 7.89 -75.13
N GLU A 505 -18.17 7.87 -76.42
CA GLU A 505 -18.00 8.97 -77.40
C GLU A 505 -16.74 9.85 -77.19
#